data_AF-A0A533YZH0-F1
#
_entry.id   AF-A0A533YZH0-F1
#
_cell.length_a   1.000
_cell.length_b   1.000
_cell.length_c   1.000
_cell.angle_alpha   90.00
_cell.angle_beta   90.00
_cell.angle_gamma   90.00
#
_symmetry.space_group_name_H-M   'P 1'
#
loop_
_entity.id
_entity.type
_entity.pdbx_description
1 polymer ?
#
loop_
_entity_poly.entity_id
_entity_poly.type
_entity_poly.pdbx_seq_one_letter_code
_entity_poly.pdbx_strand_id
1 'polypeptide(L)'
;MPNNSLALLFDLDGTLVDSVYQHVLAWREAFQTERIDLAVWRIHRQIGMSGGLMTHALLREIGHSVTQDQADRIQRLHGEAYERLAESLRVLPGAQE
;
A
#
# COMPACT_ATOMS: atom_id res chain seq x y z
N MET A 1 -27.50 10.65 -29.77
CA MET A 1 -27.39 10.99 -28.33
C MET A 1 -26.27 10.13 -27.76
N PRO A 2 -25.28 10.69 -27.04
CA PRO A 2 -24.34 9.85 -26.31
C PRO A 2 -25.13 8.98 -25.33
N ASN A 3 -24.78 7.70 -25.25
CA ASN A 3 -25.42 6.75 -24.35
C ASN A 3 -25.06 7.16 -22.92
N ASN A 4 -26.02 7.73 -22.17
CA ASN A 4 -25.81 8.26 -20.82
C ASN A 4 -25.88 7.16 -19.76
N SER A 5 -25.29 6.00 -20.06
CA SER A 5 -25.22 4.87 -19.14
C SER A 5 -24.29 5.22 -17.99
N LEU A 6 -24.72 4.94 -16.76
CA LEU A 6 -23.88 5.10 -15.58
C LEU A 6 -22.63 4.23 -15.72
N ALA A 7 -21.47 4.84 -15.53
CA ALA A 7 -20.19 4.15 -15.41
C ALA A 7 -19.73 4.17 -13.95
N LEU A 8 -19.15 3.07 -13.50
CA LEU A 8 -18.59 2.91 -12.16
C LEU A 8 -17.09 2.60 -12.30
N LEU A 9 -16.27 3.26 -11.48
CA LEU A 9 -14.85 3.01 -11.36
C LEU A 9 -14.58 2.55 -9.92
N PHE A 10 -14.02 1.37 -9.77
CA PHE A 10 -13.70 0.78 -8.48
C PHE A 10 -12.19 0.83 -8.25
N ASP A 11 -11.81 1.15 -7.02
CA ASP A 11 -10.48 0.81 -6.51
C ASP A 11 -10.40 -0.72 -6.26
N LEU A 12 -9.19 -1.27 -6.13
CA LEU A 12 -8.97 -2.69 -5.89
C LEU A 12 -8.79 -3.00 -4.39
N ASP A 13 -7.77 -2.40 -3.79
CA ASP A 13 -7.29 -2.76 -2.47
C ASP A 13 -8.14 -2.15 -1.35
N GLY A 14 -8.81 -2.99 -0.57
CA GLY A 14 -9.79 -2.55 0.43
C GLY A 14 -11.15 -2.19 -0.13
N THR A 15 -11.35 -2.32 -1.45
CA THR A 15 -12.64 -2.11 -2.11
C THR A 15 -13.19 -3.41 -2.71
N LEU A 16 -12.40 -4.13 -3.50
CA LEU A 16 -12.78 -5.43 -4.08
C LEU A 16 -12.06 -6.60 -3.40
N VAL A 17 -10.85 -6.36 -2.88
CA VAL A 17 -10.02 -7.35 -2.19
C VAL A 17 -9.74 -6.88 -0.77
N ASP A 18 -9.86 -7.76 0.22
CA ASP A 18 -9.45 -7.52 1.60
C ASP A 18 -7.93 -7.64 1.70
N SER A 19 -7.24 -6.58 1.27
CA SER A 19 -5.78 -6.53 1.12
C SER A 19 -5.09 -5.41 1.92
N VAL A 20 -5.86 -4.46 2.50
CA VAL A 20 -5.29 -3.27 3.16
C VAL A 20 -4.34 -3.66 4.29
N TYR A 21 -4.71 -4.64 5.11
CA TYR A 21 -3.86 -5.05 6.23
C TYR A 21 -2.57 -5.74 5.76
N GLN A 22 -2.63 -6.52 4.69
CA GLN A 22 -1.47 -7.16 4.08
C GLN A 22 -0.52 -6.09 3.52
N HIS A 23 -1.04 -5.04 2.88
CA HIS A 23 -0.23 -3.88 2.47
C HIS A 23 0.42 -3.20 3.68
N VAL A 24 -0.34 -2.92 4.74
CA VAL A 24 0.17 -2.27 5.95
C VAL A 24 1.31 -3.07 6.58
N LEU A 25 1.15 -4.39 6.69
CA LEU A 25 2.17 -5.28 7.25
C LEU A 25 3.40 -5.36 6.37
N ALA A 26 3.23 -5.49 5.05
CA ALA A 26 4.34 -5.54 4.10
C ALA A 26 5.17 -4.23 4.12
N TRP A 27 4.50 -3.08 4.15
CA TRP A 27 5.19 -1.79 4.27
C TRP A 27 5.90 -1.63 5.61
N ARG A 28 5.27 -2.05 6.71
CA ARG A 28 5.91 -2.03 8.02
C ARG A 28 7.20 -2.85 8.00
N GLU A 29 7.16 -4.06 7.44
CA GLU A 29 8.34 -4.93 7.35
C GLU A 29 9.45 -4.28 6.51
N ALA A 30 9.10 -3.69 5.36
CA ALA A 30 10.04 -3.00 4.49
C ALA A 30 10.74 -1.82 5.18
N PHE A 31 9.98 -0.97 5.90
CA PHE A 31 10.55 0.14 6.67
C PHE A 31 11.43 -0.37 7.83
N GLN A 32 11.00 -1.39 8.56
CA GLN A 32 11.77 -1.97 9.67
C GLN A 32 13.10 -2.58 9.19
N THR A 33 13.11 -3.19 8.01
CA THR A 33 14.33 -3.73 7.38
C THR A 33 15.36 -2.63 7.11
N GLU A 34 14.89 -1.43 6.73
CA GLU A 34 15.73 -0.24 6.55
C GLU A 34 15.92 0.57 7.85
N ARG A 35 15.58 -0.02 9.02
CA ARG A 35 15.72 0.56 10.36
C ARG A 35 14.90 1.84 10.57
N ILE A 36 13.74 1.92 9.93
CA ILE A 36 12.79 3.03 10.05
C ILE A 36 11.56 2.52 10.80
N ASP A 37 11.41 2.96 12.05
CA ASP A 37 10.24 2.61 12.86
C ASP A 37 9.11 3.63 12.68
N LEU A 38 8.02 3.17 12.08
CA LEU A 38 6.79 3.93 11.91
C LEU A 38 5.65 3.29 12.70
N ALA A 39 4.85 4.13 13.35
CA ALA A 39 3.60 3.67 13.94
C ALA A 39 2.67 3.17 12.83
N VAL A 40 2.07 1.99 13.01
CA VAL A 40 1.25 1.30 11.99
C VAL A 40 0.11 2.18 11.44
N TRP A 41 -0.50 3.00 12.29
CA TRP A 41 -1.57 3.92 11.87
C TRP A 41 -1.10 4.97 10.85
N ARG A 42 0.19 5.37 10.88
CA ARG A 42 0.76 6.28 9.89
C ARG A 42 0.86 5.61 8.53
N ILE A 43 1.26 4.33 8.51
CA ILE A 43 1.32 3.52 7.28
C ILE A 43 -0.09 3.32 6.71
N HIS A 44 -1.03 2.91 7.57
CA HIS A 44 -2.41 2.64 7.17
C HIS A 44 -3.09 3.84 6.49
N ARG A 45 -2.89 5.06 7.00
CA ARG A 45 -3.49 6.27 6.41
C ARG A 45 -2.96 6.62 5.01
N GLN A 46 -1.85 6.03 4.57
CA GLN A 46 -1.26 6.29 3.26
C GLN A 46 -1.57 5.19 2.23
N ILE A 47 -2.30 4.13 2.63
CA ILE A 47 -2.75 3.10 1.68
C ILE A 47 -3.71 3.72 0.66
N GLY A 48 -3.55 3.37 -0.61
CA GLY A 48 -4.20 4.00 -1.76
C GLY A 48 -3.32 5.02 -2.48
N MET A 49 -2.20 5.45 -1.89
CA MET A 49 -1.15 6.17 -2.62
C MET A 49 -0.26 5.20 -3.40
N SER A 50 0.36 5.68 -4.48
CA SER A 50 1.42 4.90 -5.15
C SER A 50 2.59 4.68 -4.19
N GLY A 51 3.27 3.53 -4.29
CA GLY A 51 4.34 3.17 -3.36
C GLY A 51 5.47 4.19 -3.25
N GLY A 52 5.84 4.82 -4.38
CA GLY A 52 6.80 5.92 -4.39
C GLY A 52 6.32 7.17 -3.65
N LEU A 53 5.07 7.60 -3.91
CA LEU A 53 4.48 8.74 -3.20
C LEU A 53 4.32 8.47 -1.70
N MET A 54 3.90 7.26 -1.35
CA MET A 54 3.75 6.82 0.04
C MET A 54 5.08 6.86 0.78
N THR A 55 6.13 6.30 0.16
CA THR A 55 7.49 6.29 0.70
C THR A 55 7.98 7.72 0.93
N HIS A 56 7.88 8.59 -0.07
CA HIS A 56 8.27 10.00 0.09
C HIS A 56 7.46 10.74 1.17
N ALA A 57 6.14 10.52 1.25
CA ALA A 57 5.27 11.19 2.22
C ALA A 57 5.63 10.81 3.66
N LEU A 58 5.80 9.52 3.95
CA LEU A 58 6.12 9.02 5.29
C LEU A 58 7.50 9.48 5.75
N LEU A 59 8.48 9.48 4.85
CA LEU A 59 9.85 9.86 5.17
C LEU A 59 9.98 11.35 5.45
N ARG A 60 9.23 12.18 4.69
CA ARG A 60 9.11 13.61 4.99
C ARG A 60 8.45 13.85 6.36
N GLU A 61 7.44 13.07 6.73
CA GLU A 61 6.73 13.19 8.02
C GLU A 61 7.65 12.94 9.23
N ILE A 62 8.66 12.08 9.11
CA ILE A 62 9.63 11.78 10.17
C ILE A 62 10.91 12.65 10.11
N GLY A 63 10.98 13.61 9.19
CA GLY A 63 12.13 14.49 9.04
C GLY A 63 13.41 13.78 8.59
N HIS A 64 13.30 12.62 7.94
CA HIS A 64 14.43 11.83 7.46
C HIS A 64 14.61 12.04 5.96
N SER A 65 15.78 12.55 5.55
CA SER A 65 16.15 12.58 4.14
C SER A 65 16.58 11.19 3.71
N VAL A 66 15.93 10.65 2.69
CA VAL A 66 16.18 9.30 2.18
C VAL A 66 16.66 9.40 0.75
N THR A 67 17.70 8.62 0.42
CA THR A 67 18.20 8.55 -0.94
C THR A 67 17.21 7.82 -1.85
N GLN A 68 17.25 8.11 -3.15
CA GLN A 68 16.43 7.39 -4.12
C GLN A 68 16.66 5.86 -4.03
N ASP A 69 17.93 5.44 -3.92
CA ASP A 69 18.28 4.02 -3.76
C ASP A 69 17.62 3.36 -2.54
N GLN A 70 17.50 4.09 -1.42
CA GLN A 70 16.84 3.55 -0.23
C GLN A 70 15.32 3.47 -0.44
N ALA A 71 14.71 4.45 -1.08
CA ALA A 71 13.28 4.38 -1.43
C ALA A 71 12.99 3.20 -2.38
N ASP A 72 13.85 2.95 -3.36
CA ASP A 72 13.73 1.82 -4.29
C ASP A 72 13.90 0.48 -3.58
N ARG A 73 14.82 0.38 -2.60
CA ARG A 73 14.95 -0.81 -1.75
C ARG A 73 13.70 -1.06 -0.91
N ILE A 74 13.13 -0.02 -0.28
CA ILE A 74 11.89 -0.16 0.50
C ILE A 74 10.75 -0.66 -0.39
N GLN A 75 10.60 -0.12 -1.60
CA GLN A 75 9.57 -0.60 -2.55
C GLN A 75 9.76 -2.07 -2.93
N ARG A 76 10.99 -2.49 -3.22
CA ARG A 76 11.27 -3.90 -3.53
C ARG A 76 10.96 -4.81 -2.34
N LEU A 77 11.38 -4.43 -1.14
CA LEU A 77 11.11 -5.17 0.10
C LEU A 77 9.61 -5.27 0.39
N HIS A 78 8.85 -4.19 0.12
CA HIS A 78 7.39 -4.21 0.22
C HIS A 78 6.79 -5.25 -0.73
N GLY A 79 7.23 -5.30 -1.99
CA GLY A 79 6.77 -6.29 -2.97
C GLY A 79 7.03 -7.73 -2.49
N GLU A 80 8.27 -8.01 -2.09
CA GLU A 80 8.68 -9.33 -1.56
C GLU A 80 7.86 -9.74 -0.32
N ALA A 81 7.58 -8.79 0.58
CA ALA A 81 6.77 -9.04 1.77
C ALA A 81 5.29 -9.25 1.43
N TYR A 82 4.76 -8.46 0.50
CA TYR A 82 3.37 -8.57 0.07
C TYR A 82 3.10 -9.89 -0.65
N GLU A 83 4.02 -10.35 -1.50
CA GLU A 83 3.92 -11.67 -2.16
C GLU A 83 3.79 -12.82 -1.16
N ARG A 84 4.54 -12.79 -0.04
CA ARG A 84 4.41 -13.80 1.02
C ARG A 84 3.08 -13.74 1.77
N LEU A 85 2.47 -12.55 1.84
CA LEU A 85 1.17 -12.35 2.49
C LEU A 85 -0.02 -12.59 1.55
N ALA A 86 0.23 -12.68 0.24
CA ALA A 86 -0.79 -12.76 -0.80
C ALA A 86 -1.70 -14.00 -0.66
N GLU A 87 -1.20 -15.09 -0.08
CA GLU A 87 -1.99 -16.31 0.17
C GLU A 87 -3.18 -16.07 1.12
N SER A 88 -3.12 -15.03 1.96
CA SER A 88 -4.18 -14.69 2.91
C SER A 88 -5.28 -13.81 2.32
N LEU A 89 -5.13 -13.32 1.09
CA LEU A 89 -6.07 -12.40 0.47
C LEU A 89 -7.42 -13.05 0.21
N ARG A 90 -8.48 -12.28 0.43
CA ARG A 90 -9.87 -12.67 0.18
C ARG A 90 -10.56 -11.61 -0.64
N VAL A 91 -11.49 -12.02 -1.48
CA VAL A 91 -12.44 -11.11 -2.12
C VAL A 91 -13.37 -10.55 -1.03
N LEU A 92 -13.65 -9.25 -1.07
CA LEU A 92 -14.56 -8.63 -0.11
C LEU A 92 -16.00 -9.10 -0.36
N PRO A 93 -16.83 -9.23 0.71
CA PRO A 93 -18.24 -9.57 0.55
C PRO A 93 -18.95 -8.60 -0.40
N GLY A 94 -19.68 -9.15 -1.39
CA GLY A 94 -20.41 -8.37 -2.39
C GLY A 94 -19.58 -7.88 -3.59
N ALA A 95 -18.27 -8.11 -3.65
CA ALA A 95 -17.43 -7.64 -4.77
C ALA A 95 -17.62 -8.42 -6.09
N GLN A 96 -18.29 -9.57 -6.05
CA GLN A 96 -18.57 -10.43 -7.21
C GLN A 96 -20.06 -10.50 -7.59
N GLU A 97 -20.93 -9.81 -6.86
CA GLU A 97 -22.38 -9.75 -7.08
C GLU A 97 -22.74 -8.62 -8.06
#